data_AF-K7MKF1-F1
#
_entry.id   AF-K7MKF1-F1
#
_cell.length_a   1.000
_cell.length_b   1.000
_cell.length_c   1.000
_cell.angle_alpha   90.00
_cell.angle_beta   90.00
_cell.angle_gamma   90.00
#
_symmetry.space_group_name_H-M   'P 1'
#
loop_
_entity.id
_entity.type
_entity.pdbx_description
1 polymer ?
#
loop_
_entity_poly.entity_id
_entity_poly.type
_entity_poly.pdbx_seq_one_letter_code
_entity_poly.pdbx_strand_id
1 'polypeptide(L)'
;MRLQSQDDGSDKISQTLHTFIHLYSLFPLIPTMEATASAMSFALPSTKAQAQAQLLTRPTNPFTIPSRSPAHRPPPRLPTIRAAIPRTKKEATVETVREQLENCYLLAGINYKGFTVKQFQELRKTLPETTKLIVAKNTLVYKAVEGTPWETLKPCMKGMNVWLFVHTEEIPSAIKPYRNFQKEKKLEDNDFTGAVFEGKFYGPDEVKNLESLPTRAEIYATLLGALKSPASALVGTLQSPARELVTVLKAHIKNLEEQQGVAQ
;
A
#
# COMPACT_ATOMS: atom_id res chain seq x y z
N MET A 1 20.24 -22.59 -40.10
CA MET A 1 18.94 -21.92 -39.88
C MET A 1 18.59 -22.06 -38.40
N ARG A 2 17.86 -21.10 -37.85
CA ARG A 2 17.75 -20.67 -36.45
C ARG A 2 17.39 -21.76 -35.41
N LEU A 3 18.02 -21.63 -34.25
CA LEU A 3 17.71 -22.26 -32.96
C LEU A 3 16.25 -22.04 -32.55
N GLN A 4 15.54 -23.11 -32.19
CA GLN A 4 14.38 -23.05 -31.31
C GLN A 4 14.45 -24.20 -30.31
N SER A 5 14.96 -23.86 -29.13
CA SER A 5 14.87 -24.60 -27.89
C SER A 5 14.05 -23.76 -26.92
N GLN A 6 13.22 -24.44 -26.12
CA GLN A 6 12.49 -23.96 -24.94
C GLN A 6 11.21 -23.13 -25.19
N ASP A 7 10.07 -23.80 -25.08
CA ASP A 7 8.77 -23.20 -24.71
C ASP A 7 7.93 -24.21 -23.89
N ASP A 8 8.49 -24.77 -22.80
CA ASP A 8 7.76 -25.63 -21.84
C ASP A 8 7.16 -24.83 -20.65
N GLY A 9 6.98 -23.51 -20.81
CA GLY A 9 6.57 -22.60 -19.71
C GLY A 9 5.08 -22.26 -19.66
N SER A 10 4.33 -22.45 -20.74
CA SER A 10 2.95 -21.97 -20.85
C SER A 10 1.94 -22.85 -20.10
N ASP A 11 2.21 -24.15 -19.99
CA ASP A 11 1.21 -25.12 -19.51
C ASP A 11 0.97 -25.04 -17.98
N LYS A 12 1.93 -24.51 -17.21
CA LYS A 12 1.80 -24.39 -15.74
C LYS A 12 0.82 -23.29 -15.31
N ILE A 13 0.60 -22.27 -16.14
CA ILE A 13 -0.33 -21.18 -15.83
C ILE A 13 -1.78 -21.65 -16.06
N SER A 14 -2.01 -22.45 -17.10
CA SER A 14 -3.35 -22.97 -17.42
C SER A 14 -3.86 -23.99 -16.39
N GLN A 15 -2.99 -24.88 -15.88
CA GLN A 15 -3.40 -25.87 -14.87
C GLN A 15 -3.75 -25.23 -13.52
N THR A 16 -3.13 -24.09 -13.18
CA THR A 16 -3.41 -23.40 -11.92
C THR A 16 -4.80 -22.74 -11.94
N LEU A 17 -5.24 -22.21 -13.09
CA LEU A 17 -6.58 -21.62 -13.25
C LEU A 17 -7.70 -22.68 -13.29
N HIS A 18 -7.46 -23.82 -13.94
CA HIS A 18 -8.44 -24.92 -13.96
C HIS A 18 -8.68 -25.52 -12.57
N THR A 19 -7.65 -25.57 -11.72
CA THR A 19 -7.80 -26.07 -10.35
C THR A 19 -8.59 -25.10 -9.46
N PHE A 20 -8.49 -23.79 -9.70
CA PHE A 20 -9.19 -22.79 -8.88
C PHE A 20 -10.70 -22.74 -9.16
N ILE A 21 -11.13 -23.02 -10.39
CA ILE A 21 -12.55 -23.07 -10.76
C ILE A 21 -13.23 -24.32 -10.22
N HIS A 22 -12.52 -25.45 -10.11
CA HIS A 22 -13.10 -26.71 -9.64
C HIS A 22 -13.42 -26.77 -8.14
N LEU A 23 -12.89 -25.85 -7.32
CA LEU A 23 -13.08 -25.91 -5.86
C LEU A 23 -14.28 -25.12 -5.34
N TYR A 24 -14.89 -24.23 -6.13
CA TYR A 24 -15.96 -23.34 -5.65
C TYR A 24 -17.37 -23.61 -6.19
N SER A 25 -17.59 -24.67 -6.98
CA SER A 25 -18.93 -25.01 -7.51
C SER A 25 -19.62 -26.21 -6.83
N LEU A 26 -19.14 -26.65 -5.66
CA LEU A 26 -19.62 -27.88 -4.99
C LEU A 26 -20.15 -27.60 -3.58
N PHE A 27 -21.18 -26.76 -3.45
CA PHE A 27 -22.10 -26.84 -2.30
C PHE A 27 -23.51 -26.42 -2.72
N PRO A 28 -24.36 -27.37 -3.13
CA PRO A 28 -25.73 -27.09 -3.55
C PRO A 28 -26.68 -26.99 -2.36
N LEU A 29 -27.59 -26.00 -2.48
CA LEU A 29 -28.94 -25.96 -1.93
C LEU A 29 -29.71 -27.28 -2.18
N ILE A 30 -30.84 -27.47 -1.45
CA ILE A 30 -32.06 -28.32 -1.71
C ILE A 30 -32.30 -29.37 -0.58
N PRO A 31 -33.55 -29.72 -0.16
CA PRO A 31 -34.78 -28.93 -0.06
C PRO A 31 -35.66 -29.23 1.19
N THR A 32 -36.73 -28.45 1.30
CA THR A 32 -38.02 -28.76 1.88
C THR A 32 -38.73 -29.94 1.19
N MET A 33 -39.25 -30.92 1.96
CA MET A 33 -40.43 -31.78 1.65
C MET A 33 -41.10 -32.03 3.01
N GLU A 34 -42.33 -31.62 3.33
CA GLU A 34 -43.64 -31.82 2.70
C GLU A 34 -44.09 -33.28 2.58
N ALA A 35 -45.22 -33.54 3.25
CA ALA A 35 -46.21 -34.61 3.07
C ALA A 35 -45.82 -36.08 3.32
N THR A 36 -46.49 -36.71 4.29
CA THR A 36 -47.60 -37.63 3.96
C THR A 36 -48.38 -38.04 5.22
N ALA A 37 -49.70 -37.92 5.11
CA ALA A 37 -50.69 -38.40 6.06
C ALA A 37 -50.90 -39.91 5.93
N SER A 38 -51.07 -40.59 7.06
CA SER A 38 -51.85 -41.82 7.23
C SER A 38 -52.00 -42.05 8.74
N ALA A 39 -53.07 -41.72 9.45
CA ALA A 39 -54.51 -41.96 9.28
C ALA A 39 -54.94 -43.42 9.45
N MET A 40 -54.82 -44.00 10.65
CA MET A 40 -55.72 -45.02 11.22
C MET A 40 -55.68 -44.88 12.76
N SER A 41 -56.61 -44.19 13.43
CA SER A 41 -58.02 -44.56 13.71
C SER A 41 -58.16 -45.83 14.56
N PHE A 42 -58.16 -45.71 15.89
CA PHE A 42 -58.97 -46.51 16.85
C PHE A 42 -58.93 -45.76 18.20
N ALA A 43 -59.90 -44.88 18.44
CA ALA A 43 -61.15 -45.13 19.16
C ALA A 43 -61.01 -44.94 20.68
N LEU A 44 -61.52 -43.78 21.14
CA LEU A 44 -61.83 -43.48 22.53
C LEU A 44 -62.88 -44.45 23.08
N PRO A 45 -62.78 -44.79 24.38
CA PRO A 45 -63.96 -44.80 25.21
C PRO A 45 -63.82 -43.79 26.34
N SER A 46 -64.76 -42.86 26.33
CA SER A 46 -65.16 -42.02 27.46
C SER A 46 -65.79 -42.89 28.54
N THR A 47 -65.23 -42.87 29.75
CA THR A 47 -65.94 -43.32 30.95
C THR A 47 -65.84 -42.25 32.04
N LYS A 48 -66.95 -41.53 32.19
CA LYS A 48 -67.43 -40.90 33.43
C LYS A 48 -67.09 -41.77 34.65
N ALA A 49 -66.43 -41.21 35.66
CA ALA A 49 -66.72 -41.45 37.09
C ALA A 49 -65.80 -40.56 37.94
N GLN A 50 -66.35 -39.49 38.51
CA GLN A 50 -66.66 -39.38 39.94
C GLN A 50 -65.51 -38.77 40.74
N ALA A 51 -65.63 -37.46 40.90
CA ALA A 51 -64.99 -36.66 41.91
C ALA A 51 -65.40 -37.17 43.30
N GLN A 52 -64.42 -37.60 44.09
CA GLN A 52 -64.54 -37.69 45.54
C GLN A 52 -63.37 -36.95 46.17
N ALA A 53 -63.74 -35.80 46.74
CA ALA A 53 -62.92 -34.97 47.57
C ALA A 53 -62.50 -35.76 48.82
N GLN A 54 -61.21 -36.05 48.94
CA GLN A 54 -60.59 -36.45 50.19
C GLN A 54 -59.30 -35.66 50.39
N LEU A 55 -59.44 -34.62 51.22
CA LEU A 55 -58.52 -34.23 52.29
C LEU A 55 -57.02 -34.24 51.95
N LEU A 56 -56.56 -33.08 51.46
CA LEU A 56 -55.40 -32.33 51.98
C LEU A 56 -54.29 -33.16 52.63
N THR A 57 -53.63 -34.02 51.87
CA THR A 57 -52.20 -34.27 52.04
C THR A 57 -51.58 -34.19 50.66
N ARG A 58 -50.84 -33.10 50.41
CA ARG A 58 -50.14 -32.92 49.15
C ARG A 58 -49.07 -34.02 49.10
N PRO A 59 -49.16 -35.04 48.22
CA PRO A 59 -48.12 -36.04 48.15
C PRO A 59 -46.84 -35.32 47.74
N THR A 60 -45.84 -35.36 48.62
CA THR A 60 -44.50 -34.89 48.31
C THR A 60 -43.98 -35.82 47.24
N ASN A 61 -43.96 -35.33 46.00
CA ASN A 61 -43.54 -36.13 44.86
C ASN A 61 -42.10 -36.61 45.14
N PRO A 62 -41.82 -37.93 45.22
CA PRO A 62 -40.48 -38.44 45.53
C PRO A 62 -39.45 -38.08 44.44
N PHE A 63 -39.91 -37.56 43.30
CA PHE A 63 -39.08 -36.97 42.25
C PHE A 63 -38.72 -35.50 42.45
N THR A 64 -39.07 -34.90 43.60
CA THR A 64 -38.66 -33.52 43.92
C THR A 64 -37.21 -33.52 44.36
N ILE A 65 -36.29 -33.45 43.39
CA ILE A 65 -34.89 -33.12 43.64
C ILE A 65 -34.88 -31.80 44.43
N PRO A 66 -34.30 -31.73 45.64
CA PRO A 66 -34.19 -30.47 46.33
C PRO A 66 -33.46 -29.51 45.40
N SER A 67 -34.13 -28.41 45.06
CA SER A 67 -33.55 -27.27 44.37
C SER A 67 -32.45 -26.71 45.26
N ARG A 68 -31.27 -27.34 45.22
CA ARG A 68 -30.03 -26.72 45.66
C ARG A 68 -29.81 -25.62 44.65
N SER A 69 -30.34 -24.42 44.93
CA SER A 69 -30.10 -23.23 44.15
C SER A 69 -28.60 -23.24 43.82
N PRO A 70 -28.23 -23.42 42.54
CA PRO A 70 -26.83 -23.63 42.20
C PRO A 70 -26.09 -22.44 42.77
N ALA A 71 -25.07 -22.73 43.59
CA ALA A 71 -24.23 -21.70 44.17
C ALA A 71 -23.93 -20.69 43.06
N HIS A 72 -24.40 -19.45 43.24
CA HIS A 72 -24.35 -18.41 42.22
C HIS A 72 -22.89 -18.23 41.81
N ARG A 73 -22.48 -18.92 40.75
CA ARG A 73 -21.14 -18.80 40.21
C ARG A 73 -21.15 -17.42 39.54
N PRO A 74 -20.35 -16.46 40.03
CA PRO A 74 -20.28 -15.18 39.35
C PRO A 74 -19.83 -15.45 37.91
N PRO A 75 -20.39 -14.72 36.93
CA PRO A 75 -20.04 -14.91 35.53
C PRO A 75 -18.52 -14.75 35.34
N PRO A 76 -17.91 -15.45 34.37
CA PRO A 76 -16.51 -15.27 34.07
C PRO A 76 -16.25 -13.80 33.76
N ARG A 77 -15.30 -13.18 34.49
CA ARG A 77 -14.91 -11.78 34.24
C ARG A 77 -14.26 -11.72 32.86
N LEU A 78 -14.81 -10.91 31.96
CA LEU A 78 -14.18 -10.64 30.68
C LEU A 78 -12.76 -10.10 30.93
N PRO A 79 -11.75 -10.52 30.14
CA PRO A 79 -10.41 -9.99 30.29
C PRO A 79 -10.42 -8.47 30.04
N THR A 80 -10.06 -7.70 31.06
CA THR A 80 -9.83 -6.26 30.89
C THR A 80 -8.54 -6.06 30.09
N ILE A 81 -8.63 -5.54 28.87
CA ILE A 81 -7.48 -5.29 28.00
C ILE A 81 -6.65 -4.13 28.57
N ARG A 82 -5.67 -4.43 29.43
CA ARG A 82 -4.81 -3.42 30.08
C ARG A 82 -3.69 -2.87 29.19
N ALA A 83 -3.30 -3.61 28.17
CA ALA A 83 -2.18 -3.25 27.28
C ALA A 83 -2.60 -2.35 26.10
N ALA A 84 -3.88 -1.95 26.01
CA ALA A 84 -4.33 -1.08 24.94
C ALA A 84 -3.72 0.32 25.09
N ILE A 85 -3.17 0.87 23.99
CA ILE A 85 -2.68 2.25 23.97
C ILE A 85 -3.85 3.18 24.36
N PRO A 86 -3.72 3.98 25.43
CA PRO A 86 -4.77 4.90 25.87
C PRO A 86 -5.05 5.95 24.80
N ARG A 87 -6.25 6.53 24.85
CA ARG A 87 -6.70 7.54 23.88
C ARG A 87 -5.74 8.74 23.79
N THR A 88 -5.24 9.21 24.93
CA THR A 88 -4.29 10.34 25.03
C THR A 88 -3.00 10.11 24.22
N LYS A 89 -2.42 8.90 24.26
CA LYS A 89 -1.22 8.58 23.47
C LYS A 89 -1.50 8.49 21.96
N LYS A 90 -2.71 8.05 21.58
CA LYS A 90 -3.14 8.04 20.17
C LYS A 90 -3.32 9.45 19.64
N GLU A 91 -3.91 10.33 20.44
CA GLU A 91 -4.07 11.76 20.12
C GLU A 91 -2.71 12.43 19.95
N ALA A 92 -1.78 12.22 20.89
CA ALA A 92 -0.40 12.71 20.76
C ALA A 92 0.30 12.22 19.47
N THR A 93 0.07 10.96 19.06
CA THR A 93 0.62 10.45 17.80
C THR A 93 0.01 11.16 16.58
N VAL A 94 -1.28 11.48 16.62
CA VAL A 94 -1.97 12.24 15.56
C VAL A 94 -1.44 13.67 15.50
N GLU A 95 -1.22 14.30 16.64
CA GLU A 95 -0.62 15.64 16.76
C GLU A 95 0.78 15.67 16.16
N THR A 96 1.66 14.73 16.55
CA THR A 96 3.01 14.64 15.96
C THR A 96 2.98 14.48 14.44
N VAL A 97 2.03 13.71 13.90
CA VAL A 97 1.87 13.56 12.45
C VAL A 97 1.37 14.86 11.81
N ARG A 98 0.43 15.58 12.44
CA ARG A 98 -0.03 16.90 11.95
C ARG A 98 1.10 17.92 11.92
N GLU A 99 1.90 18.00 12.97
CA GLU A 99 3.09 18.86 13.02
C GLU A 99 4.08 18.54 11.88
N GLN A 100 4.24 17.25 11.54
CA GLN A 100 5.07 16.88 10.40
C GLN A 100 4.43 17.33 9.09
N LEU A 101 3.11 17.19 8.93
CA LEU A 101 2.40 17.57 7.71
C LEU A 101 2.51 19.08 7.41
N GLU A 102 2.42 19.95 8.43
CA GLU A 102 2.47 21.41 8.24
C GLU A 102 3.72 21.90 7.50
N ASN A 103 4.87 21.26 7.72
CA ASN A 103 6.15 21.64 7.13
C ASN A 103 6.61 20.66 6.03
N CYS A 104 5.71 19.85 5.46
CA CYS A 104 6.05 18.78 4.55
C CYS A 104 5.77 19.14 3.09
N TYR A 105 6.77 18.99 2.22
CA TYR A 105 6.62 19.15 0.77
C TYR A 105 6.20 17.85 0.08
N LEU A 106 6.73 16.71 0.56
CA LEU A 106 6.44 15.38 0.03
C LEU A 106 6.08 14.41 1.15
N LEU A 107 4.91 13.80 1.03
CA LEU A 107 4.49 12.68 1.88
C LEU A 107 4.52 11.39 1.06
N ALA A 108 5.38 10.43 1.43
CA ALA A 108 5.43 9.13 0.77
C ALA A 108 5.05 7.99 1.72
N GLY A 109 4.24 7.07 1.23
CA GLY A 109 3.89 5.82 1.90
C GLY A 109 4.72 4.66 1.34
N ILE A 110 5.36 3.91 2.22
CA ILE A 110 6.24 2.80 1.87
C ILE A 110 5.71 1.52 2.50
N ASN A 111 5.46 0.49 1.69
CA ASN A 111 5.12 -0.82 2.24
C ASN A 111 6.37 -1.45 2.84
N TYR A 112 6.23 -2.00 4.04
CA TYR A 112 7.33 -2.70 4.70
C TYR A 112 6.85 -4.05 5.22
N LYS A 113 7.53 -5.11 4.80
CA LYS A 113 7.40 -6.47 5.31
C LYS A 113 8.78 -6.99 5.66
N GLY A 114 8.88 -7.70 6.79
CA GLY A 114 10.11 -8.35 7.22
C GLY A 114 11.26 -7.42 7.62
N PHE A 115 11.02 -6.12 7.84
CA PHE A 115 12.06 -5.20 8.28
C PHE A 115 12.54 -5.52 9.70
N THR A 116 13.85 -5.64 9.86
CA THR A 116 14.50 -5.68 11.17
C THR A 116 14.73 -4.27 11.71
N VAL A 117 14.87 -4.16 13.04
CA VAL A 117 15.18 -2.87 13.69
C VAL A 117 16.50 -2.30 13.18
N LYS A 118 17.51 -3.14 12.91
CA LYS A 118 18.82 -2.72 12.36
C LYS A 118 18.68 -2.09 10.98
N GLN A 119 17.87 -2.69 10.10
CA GLN A 119 17.57 -2.14 8.78
C GLN A 119 16.89 -0.77 8.88
N PHE A 120 15.94 -0.61 9.81
CA PHE A 120 15.31 0.68 10.07
C PHE A 120 16.27 1.73 10.66
N GLN A 121 17.29 1.31 11.41
CA GLN A 121 18.33 2.22 11.91
C GLN A 121 19.27 2.63 10.78
N GLU A 122 19.67 1.71 9.90
CA GLU A 122 20.45 2.00 8.70
C GLU A 122 19.71 2.97 7.77
N LEU A 123 18.42 2.70 7.49
CA LEU A 123 17.60 3.56 6.65
C LEU A 123 17.50 5.00 7.21
N ARG A 124 17.37 5.15 8.53
CA ARG A 124 17.37 6.48 9.17
C ARG A 124 18.71 7.21 9.08
N LYS A 125 19.82 6.49 8.94
CA LYS A 125 21.16 7.10 8.76
C LYS A 125 21.42 7.51 7.32
N THR A 126 20.85 6.79 6.36
CA THR A 126 21.02 7.08 4.92
C THR A 126 20.13 8.23 4.45
N LEU A 127 19.03 8.48 5.14
CA LEU A 127 18.14 9.59 4.84
C LEU A 127 18.73 10.91 5.38
N PRO A 128 18.53 12.05 4.70
CA PRO A 128 18.97 13.34 5.21
C PRO A 128 18.22 13.69 6.49
N GLU A 129 18.86 14.49 7.36
CA GLU A 129 18.30 14.90 8.66
C GLU A 129 16.98 15.68 8.54
N THR A 130 16.73 16.28 7.37
CA THR A 130 15.50 17.00 7.04
C THR A 130 14.31 16.09 6.70
N THR A 131 14.52 14.77 6.69
CA THR A 131 13.48 13.78 6.41
C THR A 131 13.16 12.99 7.66
N LYS A 132 11.88 12.85 7.98
CA LYS A 132 11.40 12.10 9.14
C LYS A 132 10.67 10.83 8.70
N LEU A 133 11.06 9.72 9.33
CA LEU A 133 10.49 8.40 9.07
C LEU A 133 9.65 7.95 10.28
N ILE A 134 8.33 7.96 10.12
CA ILE A 134 7.38 7.59 11.18
C ILE A 134 6.64 6.30 10.80
N VAL A 135 6.70 5.31 11.69
CA VAL A 135 5.90 4.09 11.61
C VAL A 135 4.67 4.29 12.48
N ALA A 136 3.51 4.50 11.86
CA ALA A 136 2.25 4.74 12.56
C ALA A 136 1.11 3.91 11.95
N LYS A 137 0.12 3.56 12.78
CA LYS A 137 -1.08 2.87 12.30
C LYS A 137 -1.81 3.74 11.29
N ASN A 138 -2.18 3.16 10.15
CA ASN A 138 -2.87 3.85 9.05
C ASN A 138 -4.09 4.68 9.50
N THR A 139 -4.90 4.17 10.43
CA THR A 139 -6.06 4.89 10.97
C THR A 139 -5.68 6.19 11.71
N LEU A 140 -4.50 6.26 12.32
CA LEU A 140 -4.02 7.49 12.99
C LEU A 140 -3.56 8.52 11.96
N VAL A 141 -2.83 8.08 10.93
CA VAL A 141 -2.40 8.97 9.84
C VAL A 141 -3.60 9.46 9.03
N TYR A 142 -4.58 8.58 8.79
CA TYR A 142 -5.85 8.95 8.17
C TYR A 142 -6.51 10.13 8.89
N LYS A 143 -6.62 10.09 10.23
CA LYS A 143 -7.17 11.19 11.04
C LYS A 143 -6.31 12.45 11.09
N ALA A 144 -5.00 12.31 10.86
CA ALA A 144 -4.09 13.45 10.79
C ALA A 144 -4.19 14.17 9.44
N VAL A 145 -4.43 13.40 8.38
CA VAL A 145 -4.54 13.88 6.99
C VAL A 145 -5.94 14.40 6.66
N GLU A 146 -6.99 13.98 7.38
CA GLU A 146 -8.33 14.55 7.25
C GLU A 146 -8.33 16.09 7.43
N GLY A 147 -8.87 16.82 6.45
CA GLY A 147 -8.90 18.28 6.38
C GLY A 147 -7.68 18.93 5.72
N THR A 148 -6.71 18.14 5.23
CA THR A 148 -5.46 18.65 4.65
C THR A 148 -5.35 18.35 3.15
N PRO A 149 -4.48 19.04 2.38
CA PRO A 149 -4.29 18.75 0.95
C PRO A 149 -3.70 17.35 0.68
N TRP A 150 -3.24 16.62 1.70
CA TRP A 150 -2.65 15.28 1.57
C TRP A 150 -3.69 14.14 1.59
N GLU A 151 -4.99 14.45 1.65
CA GLU A 151 -6.07 13.44 1.64
C GLU A 151 -6.04 12.49 0.45
N THR A 152 -5.46 12.91 -0.67
CA THR A 152 -5.33 12.08 -1.87
C THR A 152 -4.52 10.80 -1.61
N LEU A 153 -3.74 10.71 -0.52
CA LEU A 153 -2.98 9.51 -0.14
C LEU A 153 -3.82 8.42 0.54
N LYS A 154 -5.09 8.69 0.90
CA LYS A 154 -6.00 7.76 1.58
C LYS A 154 -6.07 6.35 0.95
N PRO A 155 -6.14 6.19 -0.39
CA PRO A 155 -6.26 4.86 -1.02
C PRO A 155 -5.06 3.94 -0.75
N CYS A 156 -3.89 4.52 -0.49
CA CYS A 156 -2.63 3.81 -0.23
C CYS A 156 -2.47 3.36 1.22
N MET A 157 -3.37 3.77 2.11
CA MET A 157 -3.30 3.46 3.55
C MET A 157 -3.75 2.02 3.88
N LYS A 158 -3.36 1.03 3.07
CA LYS A 158 -3.68 -0.40 3.26
C LYS A 158 -2.41 -1.19 3.61
N GLY A 159 -2.53 -2.13 4.55
CA GLY A 159 -1.40 -2.96 4.98
C GLY A 159 -0.41 -2.24 5.90
N MET A 160 0.83 -2.72 5.92
CA MET A 160 1.93 -2.18 6.74
C MET A 160 2.61 -1.04 5.99
N ASN A 161 2.38 0.21 6.42
CA ASN A 161 3.00 1.38 5.79
C ASN A 161 3.90 2.14 6.76
N VAL A 162 5.05 2.57 6.26
CA VAL A 162 5.87 3.62 6.87
C VAL A 162 5.63 4.91 6.13
N TRP A 163 5.57 6.00 6.89
CA TRP A 163 5.35 7.33 6.35
C TRP A 163 6.67 8.09 6.36
N LEU A 164 7.06 8.56 5.18
CA LEU A 164 8.22 9.40 4.95
C LEU A 164 7.76 10.84 4.74
N PHE A 165 8.19 11.73 5.62
CA PHE A 165 7.90 13.16 5.56
C PHE A 165 9.17 13.89 5.16
N VAL A 166 9.13 14.64 4.06
CA VAL A 166 10.26 15.42 3.56
C VAL A 166 9.99 16.90 3.78
N HIS A 167 10.83 17.53 4.61
CA HIS A 167 10.71 18.95 4.97
C HIS A 167 11.59 19.87 4.12
N THR A 168 12.13 19.36 3.01
CA THR A 168 12.97 20.12 2.08
C THR A 168 12.39 20.01 0.68
N GLU A 169 12.60 21.04 -0.14
CA GLU A 169 12.25 21.06 -1.55
C GLU A 169 13.04 20.02 -2.39
N GLU A 170 14.10 19.44 -1.82
CA GLU A 170 14.91 18.39 -2.43
C GLU A 170 14.25 17.00 -2.28
N ILE A 171 13.16 16.82 -3.01
CA ILE A 171 12.42 15.55 -3.16
C ILE A 171 13.35 14.36 -3.52
N PRO A 172 14.25 14.44 -4.53
CA PRO A 172 15.04 13.28 -4.94
C PRO A 172 16.00 12.80 -3.83
N SER A 173 16.40 13.68 -2.91
CA SER A 173 17.31 13.37 -1.81
C SER A 173 16.69 12.40 -0.78
N ALA A 174 15.36 12.31 -0.70
CA ALA A 174 14.68 11.36 0.18
C ALA A 174 14.34 10.03 -0.52
N ILE A 175 14.01 10.06 -1.82
CA ILE A 175 13.57 8.87 -2.56
C ILE A 175 14.78 8.03 -3.04
N LYS A 176 15.86 8.66 -3.49
CA LYS A 176 17.07 7.97 -3.99
C LYS A 176 17.70 7.06 -2.92
N PRO A 177 17.93 7.49 -1.66
CA PRO A 177 18.47 6.61 -0.63
C PRO A 177 17.57 5.40 -0.35
N TYR A 178 16.24 5.58 -0.35
CA TYR A 178 15.32 4.46 -0.14
C TYR A 178 15.38 3.45 -1.30
N ARG A 179 15.42 3.90 -2.56
CA ARG A 179 15.57 3.00 -3.70
C ARG A 179 16.91 2.27 -3.72
N ASN A 180 17.99 2.95 -3.35
CA ASN A 180 19.29 2.32 -3.20
C ASN A 180 19.24 1.24 -2.12
N PHE A 181 18.61 1.54 -0.99
CA PHE A 181 18.38 0.59 0.09
C PHE A 181 17.51 -0.62 -0.32
N GLN A 182 16.46 -0.39 -1.13
CA GLN A 182 15.62 -1.46 -1.70
C GLN A 182 16.45 -2.39 -2.59
N LYS A 183 17.32 -1.83 -3.45
CA LYS A 183 18.22 -2.58 -4.34
C LYS A 183 19.29 -3.36 -3.58
N GLU A 184 19.93 -2.74 -2.59
CA GLU A 184 20.99 -3.36 -1.79
C GLU A 184 20.49 -4.58 -1.02
N LYS A 185 19.30 -4.49 -0.42
CA LYS A 185 18.74 -5.57 0.39
C LYS A 185 17.89 -6.57 -0.38
N LYS A 186 17.70 -6.36 -1.69
CA LYS A 186 16.86 -7.21 -2.56
C LYS A 186 15.47 -7.48 -1.98
N LEU A 187 14.88 -6.45 -1.39
CA LEU A 187 13.56 -6.52 -0.79
C LEU A 187 12.52 -6.17 -1.87
N GLU A 188 12.23 -7.14 -2.73
CA GLU A 188 11.27 -6.97 -3.85
C GLU A 188 9.84 -6.69 -3.36
N ASP A 189 9.48 -7.19 -2.17
CA ASP A 189 8.14 -7.00 -1.60
C ASP A 189 7.86 -5.58 -1.04
N ASN A 190 8.87 -4.71 -1.00
CA ASN A 190 8.83 -3.42 -0.30
C ASN A 190 8.80 -2.23 -1.26
N ASP A 191 7.70 -2.11 -1.98
CA ASP A 191 7.47 -1.00 -2.90
C ASP A 191 6.88 0.24 -2.23
N PHE A 192 7.07 1.38 -2.90
CA PHE A 192 6.32 2.59 -2.59
C PHE A 192 4.84 2.34 -2.85
N THR A 193 4.01 2.51 -1.82
CA THR A 193 2.56 2.41 -1.99
C THR A 193 2.01 3.61 -2.76
N GLY A 194 2.65 4.78 -2.59
CA GLY A 194 2.37 6.01 -3.34
C GLY A 194 2.95 7.23 -2.62
N ALA A 195 2.99 8.36 -3.31
CA ALA A 195 3.47 9.63 -2.76
C ALA A 195 2.52 10.78 -3.12
N VAL A 196 2.44 11.80 -2.26
CA VAL A 196 1.74 13.05 -2.56
C VAL A 196 2.75 14.18 -2.59
N PHE A 197 2.82 14.86 -3.73
CA PHE A 197 3.65 16.04 -3.95
C PHE A 197 2.76 17.15 -4.52
N GLU A 198 2.77 18.34 -3.88
CA GLU A 198 1.94 19.49 -4.26
C GLU A 198 0.45 19.16 -4.45
N GLY A 199 -0.10 18.29 -3.60
CA GLY A 199 -1.51 17.85 -3.65
C GLY A 199 -1.84 16.83 -4.74
N LYS A 200 -0.91 16.53 -5.64
CA LYS A 200 -1.05 15.46 -6.65
C LYS A 200 -0.60 14.14 -6.06
N PHE A 201 -1.39 13.10 -6.30
CA PHE A 201 -1.05 11.74 -5.93
C PHE A 201 -0.25 11.06 -7.04
N TYR A 202 0.85 10.43 -6.65
CA TYR A 202 1.76 9.69 -7.50
C TYR A 202 1.73 8.20 -7.11
N GLY A 203 1.43 7.35 -8.07
CA GLY A 203 1.42 5.89 -7.89
C GLY A 203 2.83 5.27 -7.82
N PRO A 204 2.95 3.95 -7.57
CA PRO A 204 4.23 3.24 -7.47
C PRO A 204 5.14 3.42 -8.69
N ASP A 205 4.57 3.46 -9.89
CA ASP A 205 5.31 3.63 -11.14
C ASP A 205 5.78 5.07 -11.33
N GLU A 206 4.96 6.04 -10.92
CA GLU A 206 5.21 7.46 -11.09
C GLU A 206 6.22 7.99 -10.05
N VAL A 207 6.41 7.29 -8.93
CA VAL A 207 7.46 7.62 -7.94
C VAL A 207 8.86 7.57 -8.58
N LYS A 208 9.06 6.75 -9.63
CA LYS A 208 10.33 6.76 -10.40
C LYS A 208 10.59 8.12 -11.06
N ASN A 209 9.54 8.84 -11.46
CA ASN A 209 9.68 10.18 -12.04
C ASN A 209 10.16 11.18 -10.98
N LEU A 210 9.68 11.04 -9.73
CA LEU A 210 10.12 11.89 -8.61
C LEU A 210 11.61 11.69 -8.27
N GLU A 211 12.18 10.52 -8.57
CA GLU A 211 13.62 10.25 -8.42
C GLU A 211 14.47 10.95 -9.49
N SER A 212 13.93 11.05 -10.70
CA SER A 212 14.59 11.69 -11.84
C SER A 212 14.55 13.21 -11.78
N LEU A 213 13.84 13.78 -10.81
CA LEU A 213 13.78 15.23 -10.64
C LEU A 213 15.19 15.79 -10.38
N PRO A 214 15.59 16.82 -11.13
CA PRO A 214 16.86 17.51 -10.92
C PRO A 214 16.90 18.21 -9.56
N THR A 215 18.12 18.44 -9.05
CA THR A 215 18.32 19.19 -7.80
C THR A 215 17.93 20.66 -7.97
N ARG A 216 17.68 21.38 -6.87
CA ARG A 216 17.30 22.81 -6.92
C ARG A 216 18.31 23.65 -7.71
N ALA A 217 19.60 23.38 -7.53
CA ALA A 217 20.68 24.05 -8.26
C ALA A 217 20.65 23.76 -9.76
N GLU A 218 20.37 22.51 -10.16
CA GLU A 218 20.21 22.11 -11.56
C GLU A 218 18.96 22.74 -12.20
N ILE A 219 17.85 22.84 -11.45
CA ILE A 219 16.64 23.53 -11.92
C ILE A 219 16.93 25.00 -12.20
N TYR A 220 17.61 25.70 -11.27
CA TYR A 220 18.00 27.08 -11.52
C TYR A 220 19.00 27.23 -12.66
N ALA A 221 19.98 26.33 -12.78
CA ALA A 221 20.91 26.34 -13.90
C ALA A 221 20.20 26.13 -15.24
N THR A 222 19.23 25.23 -15.29
CA THR A 222 18.40 24.97 -16.48
C THR A 222 17.53 26.18 -16.81
N LEU A 223 16.91 26.81 -15.81
CA LEU A 223 16.12 28.03 -15.99
C LEU A 223 16.97 29.20 -16.51
N LEU A 224 18.13 29.44 -15.90
CA LEU A 224 19.07 30.47 -16.35
C LEU A 224 19.65 30.17 -17.73
N GLY A 225 19.93 28.89 -18.02
CA GLY A 225 20.35 28.42 -19.34
C GLY A 225 19.28 28.66 -20.41
N ALA A 226 18.01 28.39 -20.09
CA ALA A 226 16.89 28.66 -20.97
C ALA A 226 16.71 30.16 -21.24
N LEU A 227 16.88 31.02 -20.22
CA LEU A 227 16.88 32.48 -20.39
C LEU A 227 18.07 32.99 -21.24
N LYS A 228 19.24 32.35 -21.12
CA LYS A 228 20.45 32.70 -21.88
C LYS A 228 20.47 32.13 -23.31
N SER A 229 19.68 31.09 -23.58
CA SER A 229 19.59 30.42 -24.88
C SER A 229 19.32 31.36 -26.06
N PRO A 230 18.28 32.23 -26.06
CA PRO A 230 18.01 33.12 -27.20
C PRO A 230 19.12 34.15 -27.44
N ALA A 231 19.74 34.68 -26.39
CA ALA A 231 20.88 35.59 -26.52
C ALA A 231 22.10 34.89 -27.15
N SER A 232 22.36 33.64 -26.75
CA SER A 232 23.45 32.84 -27.31
C SER A 232 23.15 32.42 -28.76
N ALA A 233 21.89 32.13 -29.08
CA ALA A 233 21.44 31.84 -30.44
C ALA A 233 21.65 33.04 -31.37
N LEU A 234 21.34 34.26 -30.92
CA LEU A 234 21.61 35.50 -31.67
C LEU A 234 23.10 35.71 -31.95
N VAL A 235 23.96 35.46 -30.96
CA VAL A 235 25.42 35.51 -31.18
C VAL A 235 25.85 34.44 -32.19
N GLY A 236 25.24 33.25 -32.13
CA GLY A 236 25.44 32.17 -33.09
C GLY A 236 25.07 32.55 -34.51
N THR A 237 23.92 33.22 -34.72
CA THR A 237 23.48 33.65 -36.05
C THR A 237 24.36 34.76 -36.62
N LEU A 238 24.78 35.73 -35.79
CA LEU A 238 25.72 36.77 -36.22
C LEU A 238 27.10 36.22 -36.62
N GLN A 239 27.56 35.13 -35.98
CA GLN A 239 28.84 34.48 -36.31
C GLN A 239 28.73 33.49 -37.48
N SER A 240 27.53 33.09 -37.88
CA SER A 240 27.29 32.10 -38.93
C SER A 240 28.00 32.39 -40.27
N PRO A 241 27.88 33.59 -40.88
CA PRO A 241 28.50 33.84 -42.19
C PRO A 241 30.04 33.78 -42.14
N ALA A 242 30.65 34.23 -41.04
CA ALA A 242 32.10 34.15 -40.87
C ALA A 242 32.60 32.70 -40.77
N ARG A 243 31.84 31.82 -40.09
CA ARG A 243 32.15 30.39 -39.97
C ARG A 243 31.98 29.64 -41.29
N GLU A 244 30.97 30.01 -42.08
CA GLU A 244 30.71 29.42 -43.39
C GLU A 244 31.88 29.64 -44.35
N LEU A 245 32.42 30.86 -44.41
CA LEU A 245 33.62 31.17 -45.20
C LEU A 245 34.84 30.32 -44.77
N VAL A 246 35.09 30.19 -43.47
CA VAL A 246 36.18 29.34 -42.95
C VAL A 246 35.97 27.87 -43.31
N THR A 247 34.72 27.40 -43.32
CA THR A 247 34.39 26.02 -43.68
C THR A 247 34.61 25.74 -45.16
N VAL A 248 34.22 26.68 -46.04
CA VAL A 248 34.48 26.59 -47.48
C VAL A 248 35.99 26.56 -47.78
N LEU A 249 36.77 27.42 -47.12
CA LEU A 249 38.23 27.43 -47.28
C LEU A 249 38.88 26.12 -46.84
N LYS A 250 38.46 25.55 -45.70
CA LYS A 250 38.93 24.24 -45.23
C LYS A 250 38.56 23.11 -46.19
N ALA A 251 37.35 23.14 -46.75
CA ALA A 251 36.93 22.15 -47.74
C ALA A 251 37.77 22.22 -49.01
N HIS A 252 38.14 23.42 -49.46
CA HIS A 252 39.02 23.58 -50.63
C HIS A 252 40.42 22.99 -50.39
N ILE A 253 41.01 23.26 -49.22
CA ILE A 253 42.33 22.70 -48.83
C ILE A 253 42.29 21.17 -48.82
N LYS A 254 41.23 20.58 -48.22
CA LYS A 254 41.09 19.12 -48.15
C LYS A 254 40.95 18.46 -49.53
N ASN A 255 40.20 19.06 -50.46
CA ASN A 255 40.08 18.54 -51.82
C ASN A 255 41.43 18.51 -52.55
N LEU A 256 42.31 19.48 -52.29
CA LEU A 256 43.66 19.49 -52.87
C LEU A 256 44.53 18.36 -52.29
N GLU A 257 44.41 18.06 -51.00
CA GLU A 257 45.14 16.96 -50.35
C GLU A 257 44.66 15.58 -50.85
N GLU A 258 43.35 15.38 -51.04
CA GLU A 258 42.81 14.12 -51.57
C GLU A 258 43.23 13.89 -53.04
N GLN A 259 43.27 14.95 -53.85
CA GLN A 259 43.82 14.87 -55.22
C GLN A 259 45.32 14.53 -55.23
N GLN A 260 46.07 14.94 -54.20
CA GLN A 260 47.47 14.57 -54.04
C GLN A 260 47.66 13.14 -53.50
N GLY A 261 46.74 12.65 -52.67
CA GLY A 261 46.78 11.29 -52.09
C GLY A 261 46.37 10.18 -53.05
N VAL A 262 45.47 10.43 -54.00
CA VAL A 262 45.13 9.45 -55.08
C VAL A 262 46.27 9.31 -56.10
N ALA A 263 47.24 10.23 -56.10
CA ALA A 263 48.38 10.21 -57.01
C ALA A 263 49.61 9.43 -56.48
N GLN A 264 49.53 8.82 -55.29
CA GLN A 264 50.54 7.90 -54.74
C GLN A 264 50.03 6.46 -54.78
#